data_AF-A0A1V6KBC0-F1
#
_entry.id   AF-A0A1V6KBC0-F1
#
_cell.length_a   1.000
_cell.length_b   1.000
_cell.length_c   1.000
_cell.angle_alpha   90.00
_cell.angle_beta   90.00
_cell.angle_gamma   90.00
#
_symmetry.space_group_name_H-M   'P 1'
#
loop_
_entity.id
_entity.type
_entity.pdbx_description
1 polymer ?
#
loop_
_entity_poly.entity_id
_entity_poly.type
_entity_poly.pdbx_seq_one_letter_code
_entity_poly.pdbx_strand_id
1 'polypeptide(L)' 'MSDNEADTYSYKGWLVSDSFVKRAFAVFGYNLVAGLLIWFGLLVIFMIFAMIAAFAFGVTSIM' A
#
# COMPACT_ATOMS: atom_id res chain seq x y z
N MET A 1 -8.99 -31.16 -32.80
CA MET A 1 -8.62 -30.17 -31.78
C MET A 1 -8.92 -28.82 -32.39
N SER A 2 -9.99 -28.15 -31.94
CA SER A 2 -10.47 -26.90 -32.51
C SER A 2 -9.46 -25.78 -32.32
N ASP A 3 -9.53 -24.83 -33.24
CA ASP A 3 -8.60 -23.74 -33.41
C ASP A 3 -8.37 -22.93 -32.13
N ASN A 4 -7.12 -22.50 -31.99
CA ASN A 4 -6.59 -21.68 -30.90
C ASN A 4 -7.32 -20.33 -30.86
N GLU A 5 -8.45 -20.28 -30.16
CA GLU A 5 -9.05 -19.06 -29.66
C GLU A 5 -8.05 -18.43 -28.69
N ALA A 6 -7.13 -17.63 -29.23
CA ALA A 6 -6.27 -16.77 -28.44
C ALA A 6 -7.19 -15.87 -27.62
N ASP A 7 -7.34 -16.20 -26.34
CA ASP A 7 -8.15 -15.49 -25.35
C ASP A 7 -7.91 -13.99 -25.51
N THR A 8 -8.89 -13.31 -26.13
CA THR A 8 -8.80 -11.88 -26.48
C THR A 8 -8.73 -11.00 -25.23
N TYR A 9 -8.95 -11.60 -24.05
CA TYR A 9 -8.95 -10.96 -22.74
C TYR A 9 -7.97 -11.58 -21.73
N SER A 10 -6.90 -12.26 -22.19
CA SER A 10 -5.88 -12.76 -21.26
C SER A 10 -5.17 -11.60 -20.55
N TYR A 11 -5.33 -11.52 -19.23
CA TYR A 11 -4.67 -10.52 -18.38
C TYR A 11 -3.13 -10.63 -18.48
N LYS A 12 -2.50 -9.66 -19.16
CA LYS A 12 -1.03 -9.58 -19.34
C LYS A 12 -0.34 -8.77 -18.25
N GLY A 13 -0.83 -8.88 -17.01
CA GLY A 13 -0.22 -8.19 -15.87
C GLY A 13 1.16 -8.76 -15.51
N TRP A 14 1.98 -7.98 -14.82
CA TRP A 14 3.33 -8.39 -14.41
C TRP A 14 3.35 -9.63 -13.50
N LEU A 15 2.22 -9.96 -12.87
CA LEU A 15 2.04 -11.16 -12.05
C LEU A 15 1.92 -12.46 -12.86
N VAL A 16 1.52 -12.37 -14.14
CA VAL A 16 1.34 -13.53 -15.05
C VAL A 16 2.53 -13.69 -15.99
N SER A 17 3.58 -12.86 -15.84
CA SER A 17 4.78 -12.97 -16.66
C SER A 17 5.60 -14.22 -16.32
N ASP A 18 6.10 -14.93 -17.34
CA ASP A 18 7.04 -16.06 -17.18
C ASP A 18 8.35 -15.67 -16.49
N SER A 19 8.74 -14.39 -16.57
CA SER A 19 9.95 -13.89 -15.93
C SER A 19 9.75 -13.74 -14.42
N PHE A 20 10.46 -14.57 -13.64
CA PHE A 20 10.48 -14.52 -12.18
C PHE A 20 10.71 -13.10 -11.63
N VAL A 21 11.63 -12.36 -12.23
CA VAL A 21 12.00 -11.00 -11.81
C VAL A 21 10.80 -10.06 -11.92
N LYS A 22 10.05 -10.09 -13.02
CA LYS A 22 8.87 -9.23 -13.22
C LYS A 22 7.79 -9.49 -12.18
N ARG A 23 7.56 -10.76 -11.83
CA ARG A 23 6.63 -11.16 -10.77
C ARG A 23 7.09 -10.69 -9.39
N ALA A 24 8.36 -10.88 -9.06
CA ALA A 24 8.92 -10.46 -7.78
C ALA A 24 8.82 -8.94 -7.59
N PHE A 25 9.15 -8.16 -8.62
CA PHE A 25 9.02 -6.69 -8.58
C PHE A 25 7.56 -6.24 -8.50
N ALA A 26 6.63 -6.91 -9.16
CA ALA A 26 5.21 -6.61 -9.04
C ALA A 26 4.73 -6.80 -7.59
N VAL A 27 5.02 -7.95 -6.99
CA VAL A 27 4.64 -8.24 -5.60
C VAL A 27 5.33 -7.28 -4.64
N PHE A 28 6.63 -7.01 -4.82
CA PHE A 28 7.34 -6.04 -4.00
C PHE A 28 6.76 -4.64 -4.11
N GLY A 29 6.49 -4.16 -5.33
CA GLY A 29 5.90 -2.85 -5.58
C GLY A 29 4.52 -2.70 -4.95
N TYR A 30 3.66 -3.71 -5.07
CA TYR A 30 2.35 -3.70 -4.41
C TYR A 30 2.47 -3.64 -2.89
N ASN A 31 3.37 -4.44 -2.31
CA ASN A 31 3.62 -4.40 -0.86
C ASN A 31 4.20 -3.06 -0.42
N LEU A 32 5.11 -2.47 -1.20
CA LEU A 32 5.70 -1.17 -0.91
C LEU A 32 4.64 -0.07 -0.90
N VAL A 33 3.81 0.03 -1.95
CA VAL A 33 2.77 1.06 -2.05
C VAL A 33 1.69 0.87 -0.99
N ALA A 34 1.21 -0.36 -0.78
CA ALA A 34 0.25 -0.65 0.29
C ALA A 34 0.81 -0.32 1.67
N GLY A 35 2.07 -0.68 1.92
CA GLY A 35 2.79 -0.34 3.15
C GLY A 35 2.88 1.16 3.35
N LEU A 36 3.27 1.92 2.32
CA LEU A 36 3.36 3.39 2.39
C LEU A 36 2.01 4.02 2.74
N LEU A 37 0.92 3.58 2.12
CA LEU A 37 -0.43 4.09 2.42
C LEU A 37 -0.85 3.81 3.85
N ILE A 38 -0.63 2.58 4.34
CA ILE A 38 -1.00 2.18 5.71
C ILE A 38 -0.16 2.94 6.74
N TRP A 39 1.16 2.96 6.58
CA TRP A 39 2.06 3.64 7.53
C TRP A 39 1.83 5.14 7.55
N PHE A 40 1.59 5.76 6.38
CA PHE A 40 1.25 7.18 6.32
C PHE A 40 -0.07 7.47 7.03
N GLY A 41 -1.11 6.66 6.80
CA GLY A 41 -2.39 6.80 7.51
C GLY A 41 -2.24 6.68 9.02
N LEU A 42 -1.49 5.68 9.50
CA LEU A 42 -1.19 5.49 10.92
C LEU A 42 -0.41 6.67 11.51
N LEU A 43 0.57 7.22 10.78
CA LEU A 43 1.33 8.38 11.20
C LEU A 43 0.43 9.61 11.38
N VAL A 44 -0.47 9.87 10.41
CA VAL A 44 -1.41 11.00 10.50
C VAL A 44 -2.32 10.85 11.72
N ILE A 45 -2.90 9.66 11.93
CA ILE A 45 -3.74 9.37 13.10
C ILE A 45 -2.95 9.59 14.39
N PHE A 46 -1.73 9.06 14.48
CA PHE A 46 -0.85 9.23 15.62
C PHE A 46 -0.54 10.71 15.90
N MET A 47 -0.26 11.51 14.86
CA MET A 47 -0.02 12.94 15.00
C MET A 47 -1.23 13.69 15.54
N ILE A 48 -2.45 13.33 15.12
CA ILE A 48 -3.68 13.93 15.67
C ILE A 48 -3.79 13.64 17.17
N PHE A 49 -3.60 12.39 17.59
CA PHE A 49 -3.62 12.04 19.01
C PHE A 49 -2.51 12.75 19.80
N ALA A 50 -1.30 12.84 19.24
CA ALA A 50 -0.19 13.56 19.85
C ALA A 50 -0.51 15.05 20.03
N MET A 51 -1.12 15.70 19.04
CA MET A 51 -1.56 17.09 19.13
C MET A 51 -2.64 17.29 20.21
N ILE A 52 -3.64 16.40 20.27
CA ILE A 52 -4.69 16.45 21.30
C ILE A 52 -4.08 16.27 22.68
N ALA A 53 -3.19 15.30 22.86
CA ALA A 53 -2.51 15.07 24.12
C ALA A 53 -1.64 16.29 24.52
N ALA A 54 -0.85 16.82 23.60
CA ALA A 54 -0.03 18.01 23.85
C ALA A 54 -0.89 19.21 24.23
N PHE A 55 -2.06 19.39 23.62
CA PHE A 55 -2.99 20.45 23.99
C PHE A 55 -3.60 20.21 25.38
N ALA A 56 -4.14 19.00 25.64
CA ALA A 56 -4.79 18.67 26.90
C ALA A 56 -3.81 18.74 28.10
N PHE A 57 -2.62 18.15 27.95
CA PHE A 57 -1.60 18.15 29.01
C PHE A 57 -0.79 19.46 29.06
N GLY A 58 -0.63 20.15 27.93
CA GLY A 58 0.01 21.47 27.90
C GLY A 58 -0.82 22.54 28.59
N VAL A 59 -2.13 22.59 28.33
CA VAL A 59 -3.05 23.56 28.97
C VAL A 59 -3.15 23.34 30.48
N THR A 60 -3.12 22.08 30.95
CA THR A 60 -3.13 21.77 32.39
C THR A 60 -1.82 22.11 33.10
N SER A 61 -0.70 22.25 32.38
CA SER A 61 0.58 22.70 32.97
C SER A 61 0.70 24.22 33.13
N ILE A 62 -0.20 25.00 32.52
CA ILE A 62 -0.19 26.47 32.52
C ILE A 62 -1.20 27.06 33.53
N MET A 63 -2.22 26.29 33.93
CA MET A 63 -3.21 26.63 34.96
C MET A 63 -2.71 26.27 36.36
#